data_AF-A0A7D9I3V1-F1
#
_entry.id   AF-A0A7D9I3V1-F1
#
_cell.length_a   1.000
_cell.length_b   1.000
_cell.length_c   1.000
_cell.angle_alpha   90.00
_cell.angle_beta   90.00
_cell.angle_gamma   90.00
#
_symmetry.space_group_name_H-M   'P 1'
#
loop_
_entity.id
_entity.type
_entity.pdbx_description
1 polymer ?
#
loop_
_entity_poly.entity_id
_entity_poly.type
_entity_poly.pdbx_seq_one_letter_code
_entity_poly.pdbx_strand_id
1 'polypeptide(L)'
;MAFPGGNAGMILSAILAALTTSVILLLILIIYMKYRKPQNGYRRMSPTSLTLAAEQRDSRAASIFSMYGRPSIQENGKAPEFDIPLISRKATGRPKRTCQLHFSLFYNVHLNELTVQVIQAQSLPKLFGLQSGVLVKVSVLDADGETREKLGKTSMHFRKNSVFNSVFTCKGIASADLQELSIGLSLHSQDRFGQSHFVGGVVMRFSEVNFNPSEPVYFWRPVQRKSNGSSPKAERQKGQLFLSLRYHERTSRINVIVMKAANLAKRKRQLRTDPYVMVKLLKNGEVIEKKRTQPCKGSLDPVWNEPFVFDWKKGNTETTGYKFVFEIKSSDMVMPDTSLGVVEICQETSEHWKEMMEKKNYARAMCHNIT
;
A
#
# COMPACT_ATOMS: atom_id res chain seq x y z
N MET A 1 78.78 5.18 0.34
CA MET A 1 78.11 3.91 -0.02
C MET A 1 76.91 3.75 0.89
N ALA A 2 75.70 3.98 0.39
CA ALA A 2 74.45 3.81 1.13
C ALA A 2 73.69 2.61 0.55
N PHE A 3 73.39 1.61 1.38
CA PHE A 3 72.62 0.42 0.99
C PHE A 3 71.13 0.76 0.84
N PRO A 4 70.43 0.29 -0.21
CA PRO A 4 68.99 0.46 -0.34
C PRO A 4 68.28 -0.74 0.31
N GLY A 5 67.80 -0.56 1.54
CA GLY A 5 67.03 -1.58 2.29
C GLY A 5 65.65 -1.08 2.68
N GLY A 6 64.78 -0.77 1.71
CA GLY A 6 63.47 -0.12 1.98
C GLY A 6 62.21 -0.80 1.45
N ASN A 7 62.30 -1.79 0.54
CA ASN A 7 61.10 -2.29 -0.16
C ASN A 7 60.62 -3.69 0.24
N ALA A 8 61.42 -4.47 0.98
CA ALA A 8 61.03 -5.83 1.36
C ALA A 8 59.91 -5.86 2.43
N GLY A 9 59.93 -4.93 3.39
CA GLY A 9 58.96 -4.89 4.50
C GLY A 9 57.54 -4.53 4.06
N MET A 10 57.38 -3.62 3.10
CA MET A 10 56.06 -3.22 2.61
C MET A 10 55.39 -4.33 1.81
N ILE A 11 56.16 -5.04 0.98
CA ILE A 11 55.66 -6.18 0.19
C ILE A 11 55.21 -7.31 1.11
N LEU A 12 55.99 -7.61 2.17
CA LEU A 12 55.61 -8.62 3.15
C LEU A 12 54.30 -8.26 3.89
N SER A 13 54.14 -6.99 4.26
CA SER A 13 52.92 -6.50 4.95
C SER A 13 51.66 -6.59 4.08
N ALA A 14 51.78 -6.32 2.77
CA ALA A 14 50.68 -6.39 1.83
C ALA A 14 50.25 -7.85 1.56
N ILE A 15 51.22 -8.77 1.50
CA ILE A 15 50.95 -10.21 1.34
C ILE A 15 50.26 -10.76 2.59
N LEU A 16 50.72 -10.38 3.79
CA LEU A 16 50.06 -10.75 5.05
C LEU A 16 48.61 -10.22 5.11
N ALA A 17 48.37 -8.96 4.74
CA ALA A 17 47.03 -8.39 4.70
C ALA A 17 46.10 -9.12 3.70
N ALA A 18 46.60 -9.46 2.50
CA ALA A 18 45.82 -10.20 1.51
C ALA A 18 45.48 -11.64 1.95
N LEU A 19 46.41 -12.30 2.66
CA LEU A 19 46.14 -13.62 3.23
C LEU A 19 45.10 -13.55 4.35
N THR A 20 45.15 -12.52 5.21
CA THR A 20 44.14 -12.36 6.28
C THR A 20 42.73 -12.13 5.73
N THR A 21 42.59 -11.30 4.69
CA THR A 21 41.27 -11.04 4.08
C THR A 21 40.71 -12.27 3.36
N SER A 22 41.57 -13.05 2.69
CA SER A 22 41.19 -14.31 2.05
C SER A 22 40.70 -15.34 3.08
N VAL A 23 41.39 -15.49 4.21
CA VAL A 23 40.98 -16.41 5.30
C VAL A 23 39.65 -15.98 5.91
N ILE A 24 39.44 -14.68 6.12
CA ILE A 24 38.16 -14.16 6.65
C ILE A 24 37.00 -14.45 5.68
N LEU A 25 37.18 -14.23 4.37
CA LEU A 25 36.16 -14.53 3.37
C LEU A 25 35.84 -16.03 3.31
N LEU A 26 36.85 -16.88 3.45
CA LEU A 26 36.69 -18.33 3.43
C LEU A 26 35.94 -18.82 4.69
N LEU A 27 36.21 -18.23 5.86
CA LEU A 27 35.44 -18.49 7.08
C LEU A 27 33.99 -18.02 6.96
N ILE A 28 33.73 -16.84 6.38
CA ILE A 28 32.37 -16.35 6.11
C ILE A 28 31.64 -17.30 5.14
N LEU A 29 32.32 -17.82 4.12
CA LEU A 29 31.75 -18.78 3.18
C LEU A 29 31.43 -20.13 3.85
N ILE A 30 32.31 -20.63 4.72
CA ILE A 30 32.07 -21.85 5.52
C ILE A 30 30.89 -21.65 6.47
N ILE A 31 30.81 -20.51 7.16
CA ILE A 31 29.68 -20.16 8.03
C ILE A 31 28.40 -20.06 7.19
N TYR A 32 28.43 -19.39 6.04
CA TYR A 32 27.30 -19.32 5.13
C TYR A 32 26.84 -20.70 4.66
N MET A 33 27.76 -21.59 4.29
CA MET A 33 27.44 -22.96 3.89
C MET A 33 26.95 -23.83 5.05
N LYS A 34 27.42 -23.60 6.28
CA LYS A 34 26.98 -24.30 7.50
C LYS A 34 25.61 -23.84 8.00
N TYR A 35 25.26 -22.57 7.83
CA TYR A 35 23.98 -21.99 8.25
C TYR A 35 22.94 -21.89 7.14
N ARG A 36 23.32 -22.18 5.88
CA ARG A 36 22.38 -22.40 4.80
C ARG A 36 21.63 -23.70 5.04
N LYS A 37 20.43 -23.58 5.63
CA LYS A 37 19.48 -24.70 5.79
C LYS A 37 19.35 -25.49 4.47
N PRO A 38 19.49 -26.83 4.49
CA PRO A 38 19.16 -27.65 3.34
C PRO A 38 17.65 -27.59 3.11
N GLN A 39 17.23 -27.07 1.95
CA GLN A 39 15.92 -27.40 1.38
C GLN A 39 16.01 -28.82 0.80
N ASN A 40 15.99 -29.83 1.67
CA ASN A 40 15.63 -31.20 1.28
C ASN A 40 14.10 -31.32 1.41
N GLY A 41 13.36 -31.83 0.45
CA GLY A 41 13.78 -32.39 -0.82
C GLY A 41 12.62 -32.47 -1.81
N TYR A 42 12.96 -32.27 -3.07
CA TYR A 42 12.15 -32.81 -4.17
C TYR A 42 12.77 -34.16 -4.52
N ARG A 43 12.16 -35.24 -4.02
CA ARG A 43 12.35 -36.56 -4.60
C ARG A 43 12.01 -36.42 -6.09
N ARG A 44 12.95 -36.75 -6.96
CA ARG A 44 12.65 -37.05 -8.37
C ARG A 44 11.69 -38.23 -8.37
N MET A 45 10.40 -37.95 -8.48
CA MET A 45 9.41 -38.94 -8.87
C MET A 45 9.51 -39.09 -10.39
N SER A 46 9.64 -40.33 -10.84
CA SER A 46 9.64 -40.69 -12.25
C SER A 46 8.30 -40.35 -12.91
N PRO A 47 8.27 -40.15 -14.24
CA PRO A 47 7.11 -39.62 -14.97
C PRO A 47 5.84 -40.48 -14.87
N THR A 48 5.92 -41.70 -14.34
CA THR A 48 4.85 -42.68 -14.31
C THR A 48 3.93 -42.57 -13.08
N SER A 49 4.26 -41.72 -12.10
CA SER A 49 3.44 -41.53 -10.87
C SER A 49 2.56 -40.27 -10.88
N LEU A 50 2.76 -39.38 -11.86
CA LEU A 50 1.95 -38.17 -12.07
C LEU A 50 0.59 -38.46 -12.72
N THR A 51 0.49 -39.54 -13.50
CA THR A 51 -0.75 -39.96 -14.16
C THR A 51 -1.74 -40.59 -13.18
N LEU A 52 -1.28 -41.47 -12.27
CA LEU A 52 -2.15 -42.11 -11.26
C LEU A 52 -2.66 -41.13 -10.19
N ALA A 53 -1.87 -40.13 -9.81
CA ALA A 53 -2.29 -39.10 -8.85
C ALA A 53 -3.21 -38.03 -9.48
N ALA A 54 -3.13 -37.83 -10.80
CA ALA A 54 -4.06 -37.00 -11.56
C ALA A 54 -5.40 -37.73 -11.74
N GLU A 55 -5.40 -39.03 -12.08
CA GLU A 55 -6.61 -39.84 -12.22
C GLU A 55 -7.39 -39.98 -10.90
N GLN A 56 -6.73 -40.11 -9.74
CA GLN A 56 -7.43 -40.17 -8.44
C GLN A 56 -8.03 -38.83 -7.99
N ARG A 57 -7.49 -37.69 -8.44
CA ARG A 57 -8.06 -36.36 -8.17
C ARG A 57 -9.24 -36.05 -9.09
N ASP A 58 -9.16 -36.46 -10.35
CA ASP A 58 -10.28 -36.35 -11.30
C ASP A 58 -11.44 -37.30 -10.93
N SER A 59 -11.15 -38.46 -10.35
CA SER A 59 -12.19 -39.40 -9.88
C SER A 59 -13.05 -38.82 -8.74
N ARG A 60 -12.46 -38.05 -7.82
CA ARG A 60 -13.21 -37.38 -6.75
C ARG A 60 -14.03 -36.19 -7.26
N ALA A 61 -13.48 -35.43 -8.21
CA ALA A 61 -14.22 -34.36 -8.87
C ALA A 61 -15.37 -34.91 -9.75
N ALA A 62 -15.14 -36.00 -10.47
CA ALA A 62 -16.15 -36.65 -11.31
C ALA A 62 -17.27 -37.32 -10.47
N SER A 63 -16.96 -37.85 -9.28
CA SER A 63 -17.96 -38.48 -8.40
C SER A 63 -18.98 -37.51 -7.79
N ILE A 64 -18.64 -36.22 -7.70
CA ILE A 64 -19.59 -35.18 -7.25
C ILE A 64 -20.45 -34.67 -8.42
N PHE A 65 -19.89 -34.65 -9.64
CA PHE A 65 -20.58 -34.18 -10.85
C PHE A 65 -21.52 -35.22 -11.49
N SER A 66 -21.45 -36.51 -11.14
CA SER A 66 -22.36 -37.54 -11.66
C SER A 66 -23.72 -37.62 -10.94
N MET A 67 -23.90 -36.89 -9.83
CA MET A 67 -25.15 -36.93 -9.04
C MET A 67 -26.19 -35.89 -9.49
N TYR A 68 -25.80 -34.90 -10.28
CA TYR A 68 -26.69 -33.85 -10.77
C TYR A 68 -26.75 -33.93 -12.30
N GLY A 69 -27.88 -34.45 -12.80
CA GLY A 69 -28.08 -34.81 -14.20
C GLY A 69 -27.78 -33.66 -15.18
N ARG A 70 -27.22 -34.03 -16.35
CA ARG A 70 -27.06 -33.14 -17.50
C ARG A 70 -28.43 -32.68 -18.01
N PRO A 71 -28.68 -31.37 -18.21
CA PRO A 71 -29.80 -30.94 -19.02
C PRO A 71 -29.51 -31.22 -20.50
N SER A 72 -30.52 -31.77 -21.18
CA SER A 72 -30.59 -32.01 -22.62
C SER A 72 -30.45 -30.71 -23.41
N ILE A 73 -29.56 -30.72 -24.40
CA ILE A 73 -29.45 -29.68 -25.42
C ILE A 73 -30.65 -29.83 -26.38
N GLN A 74 -31.48 -28.79 -26.51
CA GLN A 74 -32.33 -28.62 -27.67
C GLN A 74 -31.67 -27.59 -28.60
N GLU A 75 -31.31 -28.05 -29.80
CA GLU A 75 -31.00 -27.20 -30.94
C GLU A 75 -32.27 -26.44 -31.37
N ASN A 76 -32.21 -25.11 -31.42
CA ASN A 76 -32.69 -24.28 -32.53
C ASN A 76 -32.75 -22.78 -32.19
N GLY A 77 -32.16 -21.95 -33.07
CA GLY A 77 -32.73 -20.67 -33.49
C GLY A 77 -32.41 -19.39 -32.68
N LYS A 78 -31.52 -18.56 -33.25
CA LYS A 78 -31.36 -17.09 -33.10
C LYS A 78 -31.16 -16.48 -31.70
N ALA A 79 -30.03 -15.80 -31.52
CA ALA A 79 -29.75 -14.94 -30.37
C ALA A 79 -30.68 -13.71 -30.35
N PRO A 80 -31.22 -13.29 -29.19
CA PRO A 80 -32.02 -12.08 -29.10
C PRO A 80 -31.13 -10.82 -29.17
N GLU A 81 -31.49 -9.93 -30.08
CA GLU A 81 -30.93 -8.60 -30.26
C GLU A 81 -31.59 -7.66 -29.23
N PHE A 82 -30.79 -7.06 -28.35
CA PHE A 82 -31.24 -6.04 -27.40
C PHE A 82 -30.67 -4.68 -27.82
N ASP A 83 -31.55 -3.79 -28.24
CA ASP A 83 -31.25 -2.39 -28.57
C ASP A 83 -30.82 -1.61 -27.32
N ILE A 84 -29.62 -1.03 -27.38
CA ILE A 84 -29.12 -0.09 -26.37
C ILE A 84 -29.35 1.34 -26.91
N PRO A 85 -30.03 2.24 -26.18
CA PRO A 85 -30.23 3.62 -26.63
C PRO A 85 -28.88 4.35 -26.71
N LEU A 86 -28.58 4.93 -27.87
CA LEU A 86 -27.43 5.81 -28.09
C LEU A 86 -27.55 7.08 -27.24
N ILE A 87 -26.84 7.11 -26.10
CA ILE A 87 -26.50 8.37 -25.43
C ILE A 87 -25.25 8.96 -26.10
N SER A 88 -25.43 10.20 -26.57
CA SER A 88 -24.53 11.09 -27.28
C SER A 88 -23.03 10.96 -26.95
N ARG A 89 -22.23 10.66 -27.98
CA ARG A 89 -20.76 10.71 -27.95
C ARG A 89 -20.26 12.14 -28.19
N LYS A 90 -19.68 12.75 -27.16
CA LYS A 90 -18.48 13.59 -27.30
C LYS A 90 -17.52 13.35 -26.13
N ALA A 91 -16.57 12.44 -26.34
CA ALA A 91 -15.26 12.42 -25.68
C ALA A 91 -14.34 11.49 -26.47
N THR A 92 -13.37 12.07 -27.19
CA THR A 92 -12.29 11.34 -27.86
C THR A 92 -11.27 10.87 -26.83
N GLY A 93 -11.34 9.59 -26.45
CA GLY A 93 -10.32 8.92 -25.66
C GLY A 93 -10.37 7.41 -25.94
N ARG A 94 -9.23 6.80 -26.31
CA ARG A 94 -9.15 5.34 -26.46
C ARG A 94 -9.62 4.66 -25.16
N PRO A 95 -10.45 3.60 -25.20
CA PRO A 95 -10.92 2.93 -23.99
C PRO A 95 -9.72 2.39 -23.21
N LYS A 96 -9.50 2.94 -22.02
CA LYS A 96 -8.43 2.54 -21.11
C LYS A 96 -8.74 1.11 -20.66
N ARG A 97 -7.99 0.11 -21.16
CA ARG A 97 -8.14 -1.28 -20.73
C ARG A 97 -7.88 -1.37 -19.23
N THR A 98 -8.94 -1.51 -18.44
CA THR A 98 -8.83 -1.65 -16.98
C THR A 98 -8.51 -3.10 -16.65
N CYS A 99 -7.61 -3.32 -15.70
CA CYS A 99 -7.33 -4.66 -15.20
C CYS A 99 -8.59 -5.17 -14.47
N GLN A 100 -8.92 -6.45 -14.63
CA GLN A 100 -10.09 -7.07 -14.01
C GLN A 100 -9.70 -8.35 -13.26
N LEU A 101 -10.38 -8.62 -12.16
CA LEU A 101 -10.29 -9.87 -11.41
C LEU A 101 -11.59 -10.67 -11.57
N HIS A 102 -11.42 -11.96 -11.85
CA HIS A 102 -12.48 -12.96 -11.91
C HIS A 102 -12.37 -13.88 -10.69
N PHE A 103 -13.46 -13.98 -9.95
CA PHE A 103 -13.55 -14.80 -8.75
C PHE A 103 -14.98 -15.27 -8.55
N SER A 104 -15.17 -16.31 -7.73
CA SER A 104 -16.48 -16.76 -7.30
C SER A 104 -16.60 -16.77 -5.79
N LEU A 105 -17.83 -16.63 -5.31
CA LEU A 105 -18.22 -16.69 -3.92
C LEU A 105 -19.31 -17.75 -3.76
N PHE A 106 -19.18 -18.60 -2.75
CA PHE A 106 -20.18 -19.59 -2.38
C PHE A 106 -20.31 -19.63 -0.87
N TYR A 107 -21.53 -19.60 -0.35
CA TYR A 107 -21.76 -19.65 1.09
C TYR A 107 -22.62 -20.85 1.44
N ASN A 108 -22.07 -21.75 2.24
CA ASN A 108 -22.79 -22.90 2.78
C ASN A 108 -23.35 -22.53 4.15
N VAL A 109 -24.67 -22.29 4.20
CA VAL A 109 -25.40 -21.91 5.41
C VAL A 109 -25.34 -23.00 6.48
N HIS A 110 -25.39 -24.28 6.10
CA HIS A 110 -25.38 -25.40 7.05
C HIS A 110 -24.04 -25.58 7.74
N LEU A 111 -22.94 -25.23 7.05
CA LEU A 111 -21.58 -25.32 7.58
C LEU A 111 -21.02 -23.99 8.10
N ASN A 112 -21.78 -22.89 7.95
CA ASN A 112 -21.32 -21.53 8.19
C ASN A 112 -19.97 -21.25 7.51
N GLU A 113 -19.88 -21.64 6.23
CA GLU A 113 -18.63 -21.69 5.48
C GLU A 113 -18.71 -20.85 4.20
N LEU A 114 -17.89 -19.81 4.12
CA LEU A 114 -17.71 -19.00 2.93
C LEU A 114 -16.51 -19.50 2.13
N THR A 115 -16.77 -19.88 0.88
CA THR A 115 -15.76 -20.26 -0.10
C THR A 115 -15.53 -19.14 -1.11
N VAL A 116 -14.27 -18.79 -1.33
CA VAL A 116 -13.82 -17.76 -2.26
C VAL A 116 -12.84 -18.40 -3.24
N GLN A 117 -13.18 -18.45 -4.53
CA GLN A 117 -12.28 -18.93 -5.56
C GLN A 117 -11.71 -17.77 -6.36
N VAL A 118 -10.39 -17.58 -6.32
CA VAL A 118 -9.68 -16.66 -7.22
C VAL A 118 -9.38 -17.40 -8.51
N ILE A 119 -10.07 -17.04 -9.60
CA ILE A 119 -10.02 -17.77 -10.87
C ILE A 119 -8.92 -17.19 -11.75
N GLN A 120 -9.02 -15.92 -12.13
CA GLN A 120 -8.05 -15.28 -13.02
C GLN A 120 -8.00 -13.76 -12.90
N ALA A 121 -6.91 -13.16 -13.37
CA ALA A 121 -6.78 -11.73 -13.60
C ALA A 121 -6.53 -11.46 -15.09
N GLN A 122 -7.24 -10.48 -15.66
CA GLN A 122 -7.12 -10.09 -17.06
C GLN A 122 -6.63 -8.64 -17.21
N SER A 123 -6.03 -8.35 -18.37
CA SER A 123 -5.51 -7.03 -18.72
C SER A 123 -4.54 -6.46 -17.68
N LEU A 124 -3.68 -7.32 -17.13
CA LEU A 124 -2.70 -6.92 -16.12
C LEU A 124 -1.69 -5.90 -16.68
N PRO A 125 -1.46 -4.77 -15.97
CA PRO A 125 -0.49 -3.78 -16.39
C PRO A 125 0.93 -4.33 -16.20
N LYS A 126 1.80 -4.13 -17.19
CA LYS A 126 3.25 -4.22 -16.97
C LYS A 126 3.67 -2.98 -16.20
N LEU A 127 3.96 -3.14 -14.91
CA LEU A 127 4.26 -1.99 -14.05
C LEU A 127 5.73 -1.61 -14.10
N PHE A 128 6.65 -2.59 -14.17
CA PHE A 128 8.10 -2.36 -14.23
C PHE A 128 8.79 -3.53 -14.94
N GLY A 129 9.90 -3.28 -15.65
CA GLY A 129 10.68 -4.29 -16.37
C GLY A 129 11.28 -5.42 -15.52
N LEU A 130 11.05 -5.38 -14.20
CA LEU A 130 11.47 -6.36 -13.19
C LEU A 130 10.31 -7.25 -12.69
N GLN A 131 9.10 -7.10 -13.22
CA GLN A 131 7.93 -7.86 -12.82
C GLN A 131 8.06 -9.34 -13.22
N SER A 132 8.20 -10.21 -12.22
CA SER A 132 8.39 -11.65 -12.38
C SER A 132 7.10 -12.43 -12.08
N GLY A 133 6.22 -11.86 -11.25
CA GLY A 133 5.03 -12.56 -10.78
C GLY A 133 3.85 -11.64 -10.47
N VAL A 134 2.71 -12.27 -10.23
CA VAL A 134 1.46 -11.64 -9.82
C VAL A 134 0.93 -12.41 -8.62
N LEU A 135 0.59 -11.68 -7.57
CA LEU A 135 0.11 -12.20 -6.30
C LEU A 135 -1.26 -11.60 -5.98
N VAL A 136 -2.22 -12.45 -5.63
CA VAL A 136 -3.50 -12.02 -5.07
C VAL A 136 -3.54 -12.42 -3.60
N LYS A 137 -3.85 -11.49 -2.71
CA LYS A 137 -4.13 -11.77 -1.30
C LYS A 137 -5.62 -11.63 -1.03
N VAL A 138 -6.18 -12.57 -0.28
CA VAL A 138 -7.61 -12.70 0.00
C VAL A 138 -7.84 -12.48 1.49
N SER A 139 -8.79 -11.62 1.84
CA SER A 139 -9.16 -11.30 3.21
C SER A 139 -10.64 -10.98 3.35
N VAL A 140 -11.25 -11.40 4.46
CA VAL A 140 -12.56 -10.91 4.89
C VAL A 140 -12.34 -9.62 5.67
N LEU A 141 -13.15 -8.61 5.35
CA LEU A 141 -13.14 -7.29 5.97
C LEU A 141 -14.39 -7.11 6.83
N ASP A 142 -14.25 -6.35 7.92
CA ASP A 142 -15.38 -5.91 8.75
C ASP A 142 -16.15 -4.75 8.09
N ALA A 143 -17.19 -4.27 8.77
CA ALA A 143 -18.00 -3.13 8.34
C ALA A 143 -17.17 -1.83 8.21
N ASP A 144 -16.11 -1.69 9.00
CA ASP A 144 -15.17 -0.57 9.00
C ASP A 144 -14.12 -0.67 7.87
N GLY A 145 -14.09 -1.78 7.14
CA GLY A 145 -13.15 -2.04 6.05
C GLY A 145 -11.76 -2.46 6.51
N GLU A 146 -11.58 -2.74 7.80
CA GLU A 146 -10.37 -3.33 8.36
C GLU A 146 -10.38 -4.85 8.19
N THR A 147 -9.19 -5.45 8.24
CA THR A 147 -9.05 -6.89 8.00
C THR A 147 -9.49 -7.69 9.22
N ARG A 148 -10.70 -8.25 9.17
CA ARG A 148 -11.18 -9.24 10.15
C ARG A 148 -10.38 -10.53 10.08
N GLU A 149 -10.23 -11.10 8.88
CA GLU A 149 -9.54 -12.38 8.69
C GLU A 149 -8.75 -12.43 7.37
N LYS A 150 -7.56 -13.02 7.39
CA LYS A 150 -6.73 -13.24 6.19
C LYS A 150 -6.86 -14.69 5.74
N LEU A 151 -7.56 -14.91 4.64
CA LEU A 151 -7.81 -16.26 4.12
C LEU A 151 -6.57 -16.86 3.45
N GLY A 152 -5.73 -16.02 2.83
CA GLY A 152 -4.49 -16.50 2.23
C GLY A 152 -3.99 -15.66 1.05
N LYS A 153 -3.14 -16.29 0.24
CA LYS A 153 -2.55 -15.68 -0.96
C LYS A 153 -2.29 -16.72 -2.04
N THR A 154 -2.42 -16.32 -3.30
CA THR A 154 -2.06 -17.13 -4.48
C THR A 154 -1.14 -16.34 -5.40
N SER A 155 -0.12 -16.99 -5.96
CA SER A 155 0.89 -16.36 -6.82
C SER A 155 1.08 -17.15 -8.11
N MET A 156 1.35 -16.43 -9.19
CA MET A 156 1.68 -17.01 -10.49
C MET A 156 2.76 -16.18 -11.18
N HIS A 157 3.48 -16.78 -12.12
CA HIS A 157 4.35 -16.02 -13.01
C HIS A 157 3.55 -15.00 -13.82
N PHE A 158 4.14 -13.82 -14.08
CA PHE A 158 3.41 -12.74 -14.75
C PHE A 158 3.01 -13.11 -16.17
N ARG A 159 1.70 -13.10 -16.45
CA ARG A 159 1.12 -13.07 -17.79
C ARG A 159 0.03 -12.00 -17.85
N LYS A 160 -0.21 -11.41 -19.04
CA LYS A 160 -1.29 -10.41 -19.23
C LYS A 160 -2.64 -10.92 -18.73
N ASN A 161 -2.89 -12.20 -18.96
CA ASN A 161 -4.01 -12.96 -18.41
C ASN A 161 -3.42 -14.08 -17.55
N SER A 162 -3.49 -13.93 -16.23
CA SER A 162 -2.93 -14.89 -15.27
C SER A 162 -4.06 -15.68 -14.64
N VAL A 163 -3.98 -17.01 -14.70
CA VAL A 163 -4.96 -17.93 -14.12
C VAL A 163 -4.40 -18.47 -12.80
N PHE A 164 -5.21 -18.43 -11.75
CA PHE A 164 -4.85 -18.84 -10.39
C PHE A 164 -5.58 -20.11 -9.95
N ASN A 165 -6.90 -20.20 -10.22
CA ASN A 165 -7.80 -21.27 -9.80
C ASN A 165 -7.60 -21.73 -8.34
N SER A 166 -7.37 -20.77 -7.44
CA SER A 166 -7.09 -21.03 -6.03
C SER A 166 -8.33 -20.82 -5.19
N VAL A 167 -8.65 -21.80 -4.33
CA VAL A 167 -9.82 -21.78 -3.46
C VAL A 167 -9.39 -21.45 -2.03
N PHE A 168 -10.13 -20.57 -1.38
CA PHE A 168 -9.95 -20.16 0.00
C PHE A 168 -11.26 -20.31 0.75
N THR A 169 -11.19 -20.76 2.00
CA THR A 169 -12.36 -21.04 2.81
C THR A 169 -12.26 -20.28 4.13
N CYS A 170 -13.36 -19.67 4.54
CA CYS A 170 -13.55 -19.05 5.84
C CYS A 170 -14.69 -19.77 6.56
N LYS A 171 -14.44 -20.24 7.80
CA LYS A 171 -15.42 -20.98 8.60
C LYS A 171 -15.88 -20.15 9.78
N GLY A 172 -17.11 -20.40 10.24
CA GLY A 172 -17.65 -19.76 11.43
C GLY A 172 -18.21 -18.36 11.19
N ILE A 173 -18.53 -18.00 9.95
CA ILE A 173 -19.32 -16.80 9.65
C ILE A 173 -20.79 -17.20 9.63
N ALA A 174 -21.56 -16.70 10.58
CA ALA A 174 -23.01 -16.87 10.58
C ALA A 174 -23.66 -16.05 9.45
N SER A 175 -24.82 -16.52 8.95
CA SER A 175 -25.50 -15.86 7.84
C SER A 175 -25.93 -14.42 8.16
N ALA A 176 -26.18 -14.10 9.44
CA ALA A 176 -26.50 -12.75 9.89
C ALA A 176 -25.28 -11.82 9.79
N ASP A 177 -24.14 -12.24 10.35
CA ASP A 177 -22.88 -11.50 10.31
C ASP A 177 -22.39 -11.24 8.88
N LEU A 178 -22.66 -12.19 7.97
CA LEU A 178 -22.21 -12.09 6.57
C LEU A 178 -22.66 -10.78 5.92
N GLN A 179 -23.83 -10.24 6.28
CA GLN A 179 -24.39 -9.00 5.72
C GLN A 179 -23.54 -7.76 5.99
N GLU A 180 -22.78 -7.74 7.08
CA GLU A 180 -21.93 -6.61 7.47
C GLU A 180 -20.50 -6.72 6.96
N LEU A 181 -20.14 -7.88 6.41
CA LEU A 181 -18.78 -8.18 5.99
C LEU A 181 -18.57 -7.90 4.50
N SER A 182 -17.30 -7.76 4.15
CA SER A 182 -16.87 -7.60 2.75
C SER A 182 -15.74 -8.56 2.39
N ILE A 183 -15.64 -8.92 1.12
CA ILE A 183 -14.46 -9.59 0.58
C ILE A 183 -13.47 -8.55 0.04
N GLY A 184 -12.20 -8.69 0.45
CA GLY A 184 -11.08 -7.91 -0.04
C GLY A 184 -10.11 -8.78 -0.84
N LEU A 185 -9.94 -8.47 -2.13
CA LEU A 185 -8.95 -9.08 -3.02
C LEU A 185 -7.90 -8.03 -3.39
N SER A 186 -6.67 -8.18 -2.91
CA SER A 186 -5.58 -7.25 -3.23
C SER A 186 -4.61 -7.87 -4.23
N LEU A 187 -4.42 -7.18 -5.36
CA LEU A 187 -3.51 -7.56 -6.43
C LEU A 187 -2.14 -6.89 -6.22
N HIS A 188 -1.08 -7.68 -6.29
CA HIS A 188 0.31 -7.24 -6.13
C HIS A 188 1.15 -7.74 -7.31
N SER A 189 2.08 -6.90 -7.75
CA SER A 189 3.16 -7.25 -8.65
C SER A 189 4.33 -7.77 -7.84
N GLN A 190 4.89 -8.91 -8.20
CA GLN A 190 6.05 -9.49 -7.54
C GLN A 190 7.30 -9.26 -8.39
N ASP A 191 8.37 -8.76 -7.77
CA ASP A 191 9.67 -8.60 -8.44
C ASP A 191 10.49 -9.90 -8.40
N ARG A 192 11.66 -9.90 -9.06
CA ARG A 192 12.58 -11.07 -9.05
C ARG A 192 13.20 -11.37 -7.68
N PHE A 193 13.13 -10.44 -6.73
CA PHE A 193 13.63 -10.60 -5.36
C PHE A 193 12.53 -11.03 -4.39
N GLY A 194 11.31 -11.28 -4.89
CA GLY A 194 10.15 -11.70 -4.13
C GLY A 194 9.39 -10.56 -3.43
N GLN A 195 9.79 -9.31 -3.58
CA GLN A 195 9.06 -8.17 -3.02
C GLN A 195 7.76 -7.93 -3.77
N SER A 196 6.70 -7.62 -3.03
CA SER A 196 5.34 -7.42 -3.56
C SER A 196 4.95 -5.94 -3.52
N HIS A 197 4.56 -5.39 -4.67
CA HIS A 197 4.09 -4.03 -4.83
C HIS A 197 2.59 -4.01 -5.14
N PHE A 198 1.81 -3.28 -4.35
CA PHE A 198 0.38 -3.20 -4.53
C PHE A 198 0.02 -2.54 -5.87
N VAL A 199 -0.81 -3.22 -6.66
CA VAL A 199 -1.30 -2.76 -7.96
C VAL A 199 -2.66 -2.11 -7.82
N GLY A 200 -3.53 -2.73 -7.01
CA GLY A 200 -4.92 -2.34 -6.82
C GLY A 200 -5.68 -3.48 -6.15
N GLY A 201 -6.98 -3.32 -5.94
CA GLY A 201 -7.80 -4.37 -5.37
C GLY A 201 -9.27 -4.27 -5.74
N VAL A 202 -10.02 -5.24 -5.26
CA VAL A 202 -11.47 -5.31 -5.32
C VAL A 202 -11.95 -5.44 -3.88
N VAL A 203 -12.90 -4.60 -3.50
CA VAL A 203 -13.67 -4.73 -2.26
C VAL A 203 -15.12 -4.85 -2.65
N MET A 204 -15.82 -5.83 -2.10
CA MET A 204 -17.23 -6.09 -2.38
C MET A 204 -17.93 -6.50 -1.09
N ARG A 205 -19.02 -5.81 -0.75
CA ARG A 205 -19.86 -6.19 0.39
C ARG A 205 -20.63 -7.46 0.06
N PHE A 206 -20.77 -8.36 1.03
CA PHE A 206 -21.56 -9.57 0.82
C PHE A 206 -23.06 -9.31 0.79
N SER A 207 -23.53 -8.20 1.38
CA SER A 207 -24.94 -7.76 1.25
C SER A 207 -25.35 -7.37 -0.18
N GLU A 208 -24.39 -7.10 -1.06
CA GLU A 208 -24.63 -6.86 -2.49
C GLU A 208 -24.66 -8.16 -3.31
N VAL A 209 -24.48 -9.33 -2.66
CA VAL A 209 -24.38 -10.64 -3.31
C VAL A 209 -25.61 -11.48 -2.99
N ASN A 210 -26.33 -11.88 -4.03
CA ASN A 210 -27.40 -12.86 -3.93
C ASN A 210 -26.80 -14.27 -3.87
N PHE A 211 -26.47 -14.74 -2.67
CA PHE A 211 -25.95 -16.09 -2.49
C PHE A 211 -27.02 -17.14 -2.82
N ASN A 212 -26.67 -18.06 -3.72
CA ASN A 212 -27.46 -19.26 -3.98
C ASN A 212 -26.91 -20.40 -3.11
N PRO A 213 -27.76 -21.14 -2.35
CA PRO A 213 -27.31 -22.28 -1.56
C PRO A 213 -26.76 -23.45 -2.39
N SER A 214 -27.08 -23.51 -3.69
CA SER A 214 -26.75 -24.64 -4.55
C SER A 214 -25.58 -24.39 -5.51
N GLU A 215 -25.21 -23.13 -5.77
CA GLU A 215 -24.17 -22.81 -6.77
C GLU A 215 -23.33 -21.57 -6.39
N PRO A 216 -22.05 -21.54 -6.81
CA PRO A 216 -21.19 -20.37 -6.64
C PRO A 216 -21.63 -19.21 -7.55
N VAL A 217 -21.55 -17.99 -7.05
CA VAL A 217 -21.79 -16.76 -7.81
C VAL A 217 -20.48 -16.22 -8.36
N TYR A 218 -20.43 -15.93 -9.66
CA TYR A 218 -19.21 -15.48 -10.35
C TYR A 218 -19.20 -13.98 -10.60
N PHE A 219 -18.03 -13.35 -10.41
CA PHE A 219 -17.87 -11.92 -10.53
C PHE A 219 -16.67 -11.53 -11.39
N TRP A 220 -16.92 -10.60 -12.31
CA TRP A 220 -15.88 -9.80 -12.93
C TRP A 220 -15.88 -8.41 -12.31
N ARG A 221 -14.79 -8.05 -11.64
CA ARG A 221 -14.64 -6.72 -11.04
C ARG A 221 -13.38 -6.02 -11.53
N PRO A 222 -13.48 -4.74 -11.94
CA PRO A 222 -12.30 -3.96 -12.27
C PRO A 222 -11.44 -3.78 -11.03
N VAL A 223 -10.13 -3.97 -11.19
CA VAL A 223 -9.13 -3.72 -10.15
C VAL A 223 -9.02 -2.22 -9.98
N GLN A 224 -9.55 -1.73 -8.85
CA GLN A 224 -9.43 -0.34 -8.48
C GLN A 224 -8.04 -0.13 -7.91
N ARG A 225 -7.26 0.73 -8.57
CA ARG A 225 -6.11 1.31 -7.88
C ARG A 225 -6.69 2.17 -6.76
N LYS A 226 -6.05 2.18 -5.58
CA LYS A 226 -6.27 3.29 -4.66
C LYS A 226 -5.89 4.54 -5.44
N SER A 227 -6.89 5.24 -5.98
CA SER A 227 -6.70 6.56 -6.52
C SER A 227 -6.18 7.39 -5.35
N ASN A 228 -5.18 8.24 -5.61
CA ASN A 228 -4.78 9.27 -4.67
C ASN A 228 -5.87 10.36 -4.63
N GLY A 229 -7.12 9.99 -4.42
CA GLY A 229 -8.31 10.82 -4.50
C GLY A 229 -9.58 9.97 -4.45
N SER A 230 -10.47 10.31 -3.51
CA SER A 230 -11.87 9.87 -3.41
C SER A 230 -12.18 8.38 -3.18
N SER A 231 -11.82 7.87 -2.00
CA SER A 231 -12.75 7.01 -1.24
C SER A 231 -13.30 7.84 -0.08
N PRO A 232 -14.61 8.16 -0.02
CA PRO A 232 -15.16 8.82 1.14
C PRO A 232 -15.15 7.78 2.29
N LYS A 233 -14.48 8.12 3.40
CA LYS A 233 -14.54 7.38 4.67
C LYS A 233 -13.66 6.12 4.78
N ALA A 234 -12.36 6.31 4.57
CA ALA A 234 -11.27 5.78 5.40
C ALA A 234 -9.97 6.39 4.90
N GLU A 235 -9.86 7.72 4.99
CA GLU A 235 -8.54 8.29 5.26
C GLU A 235 -8.05 7.54 6.49
N ARG A 236 -7.02 6.70 6.32
CA ARG A 236 -6.18 6.37 7.47
C ARG A 236 -5.69 7.72 7.97
N GLN A 237 -6.34 8.24 9.01
CA GLN A 237 -6.00 9.53 9.59
C GLN A 237 -4.48 9.53 9.75
N LYS A 238 -3.79 10.39 9.00
CA LYS A 238 -2.32 10.45 9.02
C LYS A 238 -1.79 11.09 10.31
N GLY A 239 -2.72 11.38 11.22
CA GLY A 239 -2.54 12.06 12.48
C GLY A 239 -3.16 13.44 12.46
N GLN A 240 -2.95 14.15 13.55
CA GLN A 240 -3.36 15.53 13.76
C GLN A 240 -2.13 16.35 14.15
N LEU A 241 -2.09 17.61 13.72
CA LEU A 241 -1.06 18.57 14.08
C LEU A 241 -1.69 19.75 14.84
N PHE A 242 -1.14 20.06 16.00
CA PHE A 242 -1.58 21.16 16.85
C PHE A 242 -0.63 22.34 16.66
N LEU A 243 -1.19 23.47 16.23
CA LEU A 243 -0.45 24.67 15.88
C LEU A 243 -1.02 25.85 16.63
N SER A 244 -0.16 26.74 17.12
CA SER A 244 -0.56 28.05 17.62
C SER A 244 -0.02 29.17 16.73
N LEU A 245 -0.92 30.01 16.21
CA LEU A 245 -0.59 31.16 15.38
C LEU A 245 -0.88 32.47 16.12
N ARG A 246 0.01 33.45 15.98
CA ARG A 246 -0.16 34.81 16.52
C ARG A 246 0.40 35.83 15.55
N TYR A 247 -0.44 36.77 15.12
CA TYR A 247 0.01 37.90 14.34
C TYR A 247 0.40 39.08 15.26
N HIS A 248 1.61 39.59 15.11
CA HIS A 248 2.11 40.80 15.75
C HIS A 248 2.03 41.97 14.77
N GLU A 249 1.03 42.83 14.94
CA GLU A 249 0.74 43.93 14.02
C GLU A 249 1.89 44.95 13.95
N ARG A 250 2.37 45.42 15.11
CA ARG A 250 3.42 46.44 15.21
C ARG A 250 4.71 46.07 14.47
N THR A 251 5.07 44.79 14.47
CA THR A 251 6.28 44.30 13.82
C THR A 251 6.00 43.60 12.50
N SER A 252 4.74 43.48 12.09
CA SER A 252 4.29 42.69 10.94
C SER A 252 4.87 41.26 10.91
N ARG A 253 4.94 40.59 12.06
CA ARG A 253 5.50 39.24 12.20
C ARG A 253 4.43 38.24 12.61
N ILE A 254 4.53 37.01 12.12
CA ILE A 254 3.69 35.90 12.55
C ILE A 254 4.54 34.96 13.41
N ASN A 255 4.10 34.72 14.64
CA ASN A 255 4.65 33.69 15.50
C ASN A 255 3.85 32.40 15.30
N VAL A 256 4.55 31.33 14.97
CA VAL A 256 4.04 29.99 14.71
C VAL A 256 4.67 29.06 15.73
N ILE A 257 3.87 28.48 16.62
CA ILE A 257 4.33 27.47 17.56
C ILE A 257 3.84 26.11 17.07
N VAL A 258 4.80 25.24 16.76
CA VAL A 258 4.50 23.83 16.47
C VAL A 258 4.44 23.11 17.81
N MET A 259 3.23 22.78 18.28
CA MET A 259 3.02 22.29 19.63
C MET A 259 3.29 20.79 19.72
N LYS A 260 2.44 20.00 19.08
CA LYS A 260 2.50 18.54 19.08
C LYS A 260 1.83 17.96 17.85
N ALA A 261 2.11 16.69 17.56
CA ALA A 261 1.27 15.88 16.71
C ALA A 261 0.69 14.71 17.52
N ALA A 262 -0.43 14.17 17.07
CA ALA A 262 -1.06 13.00 17.67
C ALA A 262 -1.44 11.98 16.60
N ASN A 263 -1.38 10.70 16.93
CA ASN A 263 -1.79 9.59 16.07
C ASN A 263 -1.07 9.58 14.70
N LEU A 264 0.23 9.90 14.66
CA LEU A 264 0.97 9.85 13.40
C LEU A 264 0.99 8.43 12.84
N ALA A 265 0.73 8.31 11.54
CA ALA A 265 0.69 7.00 10.89
C ALA A 265 2.08 6.33 10.87
N LYS A 266 2.20 5.17 11.53
CA LYS A 266 3.42 4.35 11.48
C LYS A 266 3.60 3.72 10.10
N ARG A 267 4.76 3.91 9.47
CA ARG A 267 5.11 3.19 8.24
C ARG A 267 5.54 1.75 8.55
N LYS A 268 4.98 0.78 7.81
CA LYS A 268 5.25 -0.67 7.96
C LYS A 268 6.71 -1.09 7.79
N ARG A 269 7.56 -0.27 7.17
CA ARG A 269 8.98 -0.60 6.89
C ARG A 269 9.98 0.19 7.75
N GLN A 270 9.51 1.09 8.60
CA GLN A 270 10.38 1.95 9.39
C GLN A 270 10.53 1.37 10.79
N LEU A 271 11.75 0.98 11.17
CA LEU A 271 12.03 0.45 12.51
C LEU A 271 11.88 1.53 13.58
N ARG A 272 12.20 2.79 13.23
CA ARG A 272 12.19 3.94 14.13
C ARG A 272 11.70 5.19 13.41
N THR A 273 10.67 5.83 13.97
CA THR A 273 10.08 7.06 13.44
C THR A 273 10.53 8.23 14.32
N ASP A 274 11.39 9.09 13.78
CA ASP A 274 11.84 10.31 14.46
C ASP A 274 11.19 11.53 13.77
N PRO A 275 9.93 11.87 14.10
CA PRO A 275 9.20 12.93 13.41
C PRO A 275 9.74 14.33 13.70
N TYR A 276 9.77 15.16 12.66
CA TYR A 276 9.97 16.61 12.73
C TYR A 276 9.01 17.31 11.77
N VAL A 277 8.79 18.60 11.98
CA VAL A 277 7.94 19.42 11.11
C VAL A 277 8.79 20.45 10.39
N MET A 278 8.71 20.48 9.06
CA MET A 278 9.25 21.58 8.27
C MET A 278 8.13 22.58 7.98
N VAL A 279 8.30 23.79 8.48
CA VAL A 279 7.37 24.91 8.31
C VAL A 279 7.86 25.78 7.15
N LYS A 280 7.03 25.93 6.12
CA LYS A 280 7.31 26.78 4.96
C LYS A 280 6.29 27.90 4.89
N LEU A 281 6.76 29.14 4.72
CA LEU A 281 5.92 30.26 4.31
C LEU A 281 6.06 30.44 2.80
N LEU A 282 4.93 30.40 2.09
CA LEU A 282 4.85 30.58 0.65
C LEU A 282 4.07 31.85 0.31
N LYS A 283 4.41 32.47 -0.81
CA LYS A 283 3.60 33.48 -1.50
C LYS A 283 3.45 33.08 -2.96
N ASN A 284 2.21 33.04 -3.46
CA ASN A 284 1.89 32.69 -4.85
C ASN A 284 2.54 31.37 -5.33
N GLY A 285 2.72 30.41 -4.41
CA GLY A 285 3.34 29.11 -4.69
C GLY A 285 4.87 29.06 -4.50
N GLU A 286 5.54 30.19 -4.35
CA GLU A 286 6.99 30.25 -4.10
C GLU A 286 7.30 30.25 -2.60
N VAL A 287 8.33 29.50 -2.20
CA VAL A 287 8.77 29.44 -0.79
C VAL A 287 9.61 30.66 -0.47
N ILE A 288 9.09 31.52 0.42
CA ILE A 288 9.80 32.70 0.91
C ILE A 288 10.78 32.32 2.02
N GLU A 289 10.31 31.53 2.99
CA GLU A 289 11.10 31.17 4.17
C GLU A 289 10.74 29.75 4.62
N LYS A 290 11.74 28.99 5.07
CA LYS A 290 11.57 27.63 5.60
C LYS A 290 12.31 27.46 6.91
N LYS A 291 11.67 26.82 7.89
CA LYS A 291 12.22 26.46 9.20
C LYS A 291 11.84 25.02 9.52
N ARG A 292 12.51 24.39 10.49
CA ARG A 292 12.17 23.03 10.93
C ARG A 292 12.30 22.90 12.43
N THR A 293 11.50 22.01 13.01
CA THR A 293 11.65 21.59 14.41
C THR A 293 12.82 20.64 14.57
N GLN A 294 13.21 20.39 15.82
CA GLN A 294 14.06 19.25 16.14
C GLN A 294 13.28 17.94 15.93
N PRO A 295 13.96 16.85 15.49
CA PRO A 295 13.36 15.53 15.46
C PRO A 295 13.06 15.01 16.87
N CYS A 296 11.81 14.61 17.10
CA CYS A 296 11.42 13.91 18.33
C CYS A 296 11.68 12.42 18.13
N LYS A 297 12.45 11.77 19.00
CA LYS A 297 12.91 10.39 18.77
C LYS A 297 11.83 9.36 19.08
N GLY A 298 11.56 8.46 18.14
CA GLY A 298 10.76 7.23 18.37
C GLY A 298 9.30 7.44 18.77
N SER A 299 8.71 8.60 18.48
CA SER A 299 7.35 8.95 18.91
C SER A 299 6.38 9.06 17.74
N LEU A 300 5.14 8.59 17.92
CA LEU A 300 4.01 8.87 17.02
C LEU A 300 3.12 10.01 17.55
N ASP A 301 3.40 10.46 18.77
CA ASP A 301 2.73 11.56 19.45
C ASP A 301 3.78 12.58 19.92
N PRO A 302 4.58 13.15 18.99
CA PRO A 302 5.69 14.03 19.34
C PRO A 302 5.18 15.36 19.90
N VAL A 303 5.88 15.88 20.90
CA VAL A 303 5.67 17.21 21.46
C VAL A 303 6.94 18.02 21.21
N TRP A 304 6.81 19.11 20.46
CA TRP A 304 7.92 20.01 20.12
C TRP A 304 7.85 21.31 20.92
N ASN A 305 6.66 21.94 20.98
CA ASN A 305 6.48 23.28 21.54
C ASN A 305 7.50 24.30 21.03
N GLU A 306 7.88 24.19 19.76
CA GLU A 306 8.95 25.00 19.16
C GLU A 306 8.35 26.24 18.47
N PRO A 307 8.76 27.46 18.87
CA PRO A 307 8.31 28.69 18.25
C PRO A 307 9.15 29.08 17.03
N PHE A 308 8.48 29.58 16.00
CA PHE A 308 9.07 30.14 14.79
C PHE A 308 8.48 31.51 14.52
N VAL A 309 9.33 32.48 14.18
CA VAL A 309 8.89 33.83 13.81
C VAL A 309 9.10 34.03 12.32
N PHE A 310 8.06 34.41 11.60
CA PHE A 310 8.10 34.69 10.17
C PHE A 310 7.79 36.17 9.91
N ASP A 311 8.58 36.78 9.04
CA ASP A 311 8.32 38.12 8.55
C ASP A 311 7.54 38.03 7.24
N TRP A 312 6.21 38.05 7.33
CA TRP A 312 5.37 37.76 6.17
C TRP A 312 5.25 38.93 5.19
N LYS A 313 5.56 40.16 5.61
CA LYS A 313 5.51 41.37 4.76
C LYS A 313 6.87 41.87 4.30
N LYS A 314 7.97 41.16 4.58
CA LYS A 314 9.31 41.64 4.26
C LYS A 314 9.47 41.97 2.77
N GLY A 315 9.47 43.25 2.43
CA GLY A 315 9.69 43.75 1.07
C GLY A 315 8.50 43.65 0.10
N ASN A 316 7.29 43.28 0.56
CA ASN A 316 6.11 43.11 -0.31
C ASN A 316 4.96 44.03 0.12
N THR A 317 4.38 44.76 -0.84
CA THR A 317 3.19 45.61 -0.67
C THR A 317 1.89 44.83 -0.78
N GLU A 318 1.87 43.77 -1.60
CA GLU A 318 0.71 42.89 -1.75
C GLU A 318 0.52 42.01 -0.52
N THR A 319 -0.71 42.00 -0.01
CA THR A 319 -1.08 41.29 1.22
C THR A 319 -1.75 39.95 0.97
N THR A 320 -1.87 39.50 -0.28
CA THR A 320 -2.60 38.30 -0.70
C THR A 320 -1.67 37.18 -1.16
N GLY A 321 -2.21 35.96 -1.26
CA GLY A 321 -1.49 34.81 -1.81
C GLY A 321 -0.55 34.10 -0.83
N TYR A 322 -0.64 34.40 0.47
CA TYR A 322 0.20 33.75 1.49
C TYR A 322 -0.36 32.39 1.93
N LYS A 323 0.54 31.44 2.15
CA LYS A 323 0.23 30.09 2.63
C LYS A 323 1.32 29.57 3.56
N PHE A 324 0.96 29.01 4.70
CA PHE A 324 1.85 28.14 5.46
C PHE A 324 1.66 26.68 5.04
N VAL A 325 2.77 25.98 4.80
CA VAL A 325 2.80 24.53 4.57
C VAL A 325 3.65 23.89 5.65
N PHE A 326 3.05 22.99 6.41
CA PHE A 326 3.69 22.20 7.45
C PHE A 326 3.88 20.78 6.94
N GLU A 327 5.10 20.42 6.57
CA GLU A 327 5.45 19.07 6.14
C GLU A 327 5.95 18.26 7.33
N ILE A 328 5.17 17.26 7.76
CA ILE A 328 5.59 16.32 8.80
C ILE A 328 6.45 15.26 8.13
N LYS A 329 7.69 15.08 8.58
CA LYS A 329 8.65 14.12 8.03
C LYS A 329 9.21 13.26 9.14
N SER A 330 9.50 12.01 8.81
CA SER A 330 10.29 11.14 9.69
C SER A 330 11.73 11.15 9.21
N SER A 331 12.65 11.57 10.06
CA SER A 331 14.07 11.37 9.81
C SER A 331 14.45 9.93 10.11
N ASP A 332 15.41 9.40 9.36
CA ASP A 332 15.99 8.08 9.53
C ASP A 332 17.50 8.20 9.32
N MET A 333 18.30 7.51 10.13
CA MET A 333 19.77 7.58 10.04
C MET A 333 20.30 6.86 8.79
N VAL A 334 19.51 5.96 8.20
CA VAL A 334 19.93 5.06 7.11
C VAL A 334 19.14 5.33 5.83
N MET A 335 17.87 5.72 5.96
CA MET A 335 16.97 5.95 4.82
C MET A 335 16.72 7.45 4.59
N PRO A 336 16.40 7.88 3.36
CA PRO A 336 15.96 9.25 3.12
C PRO A 336 14.75 9.64 3.97
N ASP A 337 14.74 10.89 4.42
CA ASP A 337 13.61 11.47 5.14
C ASP A 337 12.31 11.23 4.39
N THR A 338 11.32 10.68 5.08
CA THR A 338 10.07 10.29 4.44
C THR A 338 8.90 11.13 4.95
N SER A 339 8.12 11.71 4.04
CA SER A 339 6.95 12.52 4.40
C SER A 339 5.86 11.68 5.06
N LEU A 340 5.40 12.07 6.26
CA LEU A 340 4.29 11.45 6.97
C LEU A 340 2.95 12.10 6.58
N GLY A 341 2.97 13.37 6.17
CA GLY A 341 1.83 14.08 5.62
C GLY A 341 2.02 15.59 5.69
N VAL A 342 0.97 16.33 5.31
CA VAL A 342 1.04 17.78 5.17
C VAL A 342 -0.19 18.44 5.79
N VAL A 343 0.03 19.60 6.42
CA VAL A 343 -1.02 20.56 6.80
C VAL A 343 -0.78 21.85 6.05
N GLU A 344 -1.83 22.38 5.43
CA GLU A 344 -1.79 23.67 4.73
C GLU A 344 -2.73 24.67 5.42
N ILE A 345 -2.21 25.86 5.71
CA ILE A 345 -2.98 26.99 6.24
C ILE A 345 -2.87 28.11 5.19
N CYS A 346 -3.89 28.20 4.34
CA CYS A 346 -3.98 29.22 3.31
C CYS A 346 -4.71 30.46 3.84
N GLN A 347 -4.25 31.65 3.42
CA GLN A 347 -4.86 32.91 3.79
C GLN A 347 -6.36 33.02 3.45
N GLU A 348 -6.77 32.48 2.29
CA GLU A 348 -8.11 32.66 1.76
C GLU A 348 -9.12 31.66 2.34
N THR A 349 -8.68 30.43 2.58
CA THR A 349 -9.57 29.30 2.90
C THR A 349 -9.49 28.86 4.36
N SER A 350 -8.40 29.13 5.07
CA SER A 350 -8.21 28.62 6.43
C SER A 350 -8.85 29.53 7.48
N GLU A 351 -9.73 28.95 8.31
CA GLU A 351 -10.28 29.62 9.49
C GLU A 351 -9.19 30.07 10.46
N HIS A 352 -8.16 29.25 10.67
CA HIS A 352 -7.06 29.56 11.58
C HIS A 352 -6.28 30.82 11.15
N TRP A 353 -6.12 31.03 9.84
CA TRP A 353 -5.51 32.25 9.33
C TRP A 353 -6.41 33.46 9.56
N LYS A 354 -7.70 33.34 9.26
CA LYS A 354 -8.68 34.43 9.45
C LYS A 354 -8.74 34.87 10.90
N GLU A 355 -8.91 33.94 11.84
CA GLU A 355 -8.94 34.25 13.27
C GLU A 355 -7.65 34.92 13.76
N MET A 356 -6.47 34.46 13.28
CA MET A 356 -5.18 35.06 13.61
C MET A 356 -5.10 36.53 13.16
N MET A 357 -5.65 36.85 11.98
CA MET A 357 -5.62 38.20 11.40
C MET A 357 -6.67 39.14 12.02
N GLU A 358 -7.83 38.62 12.40
CA GLU A 358 -8.89 39.36 13.09
C GLU A 358 -8.47 39.71 14.52
N LYS A 359 -8.01 38.72 15.29
CA LYS A 359 -7.60 38.88 16.70
C LYS A 359 -6.10 39.14 16.78
N LYS A 360 -5.71 40.33 16.34
CA LYS A 360 -4.31 40.78 16.34
C LYS A 360 -3.69 40.71 17.74
N ASN A 361 -2.43 40.31 17.82
CA ASN A 361 -1.66 40.12 19.04
C ASN A 361 -2.21 39.06 20.01
N TYR A 362 -3.18 38.23 19.61
CA TYR A 362 -3.66 37.08 20.38
C TYR A 362 -3.13 35.77 19.80
N ALA A 363 -2.69 34.84 20.65
CA ALA A 363 -2.26 33.52 20.21
C ALA A 363 -3.46 32.59 20.14
N ARG A 364 -3.67 31.97 18.97
CA ARG A 364 -4.75 31.02 18.74
C ARG A 364 -4.16 29.64 18.47
N ALA A 365 -4.53 28.66 19.28
CA ALA A 365 -4.21 27.26 19.06
C ALA A 365 -5.37 26.54 18.36
N MET A 366 -5.07 25.78 17.30
CA MET A 366 -6.03 24.94 16.59
C MET A 366 -5.42 23.60 16.19
N CYS A 367 -6.28 22.60 16.05
CA CYS A 367 -5.95 21.27 15.58
C CYS A 367 -6.23 21.14 14.07
N HIS A 368 -5.32 20.52 13.34
CA HIS A 368 -5.41 20.33 11.89
C HIS A 368 -5.22 18.86 11.55
N ASN A 369 -6.06 18.33 10.65
CA ASN A 369 -5.89 16.97 10.15
C ASN A 369 -4.74 16.90 9.15
N ILE A 370 -3.91 15.87 9.28
CA ILE A 370 -2.79 15.65 8.37
C ILE A 370 -3.29 14.94 7.10
N THR A 371 -2.98 15.51 5.94
CA THR A 371 -3.47 15.04 4.63
C THR A 371 -2.50 14.19 3.82
#